data_AF-A0A3M7RG12-F1
#
_entry.id   AF-A0A3M7RG12-F1
#
_cell.length_a   1.000
_cell.length_b   1.000
_cell.length_c   1.000
_cell.angle_alpha   90.00
_cell.angle_beta   90.00
_cell.angle_gamma   90.00
#
_symmetry.space_group_name_H-M   'P 1'
#
loop_
_entity.id
_entity.type
_entity.pdbx_description
1 polymer ?
#
loop_
_entity_poly.entity_id
_entity_poly.type
_entity_poly.pdbx_seq_one_letter_code
_entity_poly.pdbx_strand_id
1 'polypeptide(L)'
;KKWPDYKEFLEYCDKEWIKSKNFGWFEGHAPGYPSINNALEGTNQSIKKVHTFRDRIPFSHSFERAKIILNRWSTDQVTIKKWEDEPMIKDAYWIDALAYEQKKPFLKYDKTCDIYLLTLDKMVDLEQYLDNLECDGDCIDECEFTSIHSFGITIRFVWWNWKFSSCSCRDYLKDYMCQHIIVVLLSKKSIQVPEKYLDSVIVILANELAHAKENTTWSYKRPYMF
;
A
#
# COMPACT_ATOMS: atom_id res chain seq x y z
N LYS A 1 31.47 2.13 16.58
CA LYS A 1 30.31 1.86 15.70
C LYS A 1 30.04 0.36 15.76
N LYS A 2 28.77 -0.07 15.67
CA LYS A 2 28.39 -1.50 15.74
C LYS A 2 28.98 -2.32 14.58
N TRP A 3 29.15 -1.68 13.42
CA TRP A 3 29.77 -2.26 12.23
C TRP A 3 30.90 -1.34 11.79
N PRO A 4 32.17 -1.75 11.96
CA PRO A 4 33.32 -0.97 11.52
C PRO A 4 33.52 -1.02 9.99
N ASP A 5 33.13 -2.12 9.33
CA ASP A 5 33.18 -2.34 7.88
C ASP A 5 31.77 -2.58 7.31
N TYR A 6 31.51 -2.10 6.10
CA TYR A 6 30.27 -2.35 5.37
C TYR A 6 30.14 -3.80 4.93
N LYS A 7 31.26 -4.53 4.74
CA LYS A 7 31.23 -5.96 4.36
C LYS A 7 30.57 -6.83 5.43
N GLU A 8 30.94 -6.64 6.69
CA GLU A 8 30.33 -7.37 7.81
C GLU A 8 28.82 -7.11 7.91
N PHE A 9 28.39 -5.88 7.61
CA PHE A 9 26.97 -5.53 7.57
C PHE A 9 26.25 -6.26 6.41
N LEU A 10 26.84 -6.28 5.21
CA LEU A 10 26.25 -6.98 4.06
C LEU A 10 26.20 -8.49 4.28
N GLU A 11 27.25 -9.09 4.85
CA GLU A 11 27.28 -10.51 5.21
C GLU A 11 26.22 -10.86 6.24
N TYR A 12 26.04 -10.01 7.26
CA TYR A 12 24.94 -10.14 8.22
C TYR A 12 23.58 -10.05 7.51
N CYS A 13 23.41 -9.08 6.60
CA CYS A 13 22.17 -8.89 5.87
C CYS A 13 21.82 -10.10 5.00
N ASP A 14 22.79 -10.59 4.24
CA ASP A 14 22.64 -11.77 3.39
C ASP A 14 22.33 -13.01 4.24
N LYS A 15 23.06 -13.24 5.32
CA LYS A 15 22.83 -14.40 6.19
C LYS A 15 21.48 -14.38 6.89
N GLU A 16 21.11 -13.27 7.52
CA GLU A 16 19.91 -13.21 8.38
C GLU A 16 18.64 -12.88 7.62
N TRP A 17 18.71 -11.99 6.63
CA TRP A 17 17.52 -11.47 5.96
C TRP A 17 17.29 -12.06 4.58
N ILE A 18 18.30 -12.64 3.92
CA ILE A 18 18.17 -13.23 2.57
C ILE A 18 18.18 -14.77 2.63
N LYS A 19 19.18 -15.36 3.29
CA LYS A 19 19.42 -16.81 3.27
C LYS A 19 18.85 -17.57 4.47
N SER A 20 18.37 -16.86 5.51
CA SER A 20 17.82 -17.53 6.69
C SER A 20 16.42 -18.09 6.42
N LYS A 21 16.01 -19.06 7.24
CA LYS A 21 14.62 -19.56 7.25
C LYS A 21 13.61 -18.52 7.72
N ASN A 22 14.06 -17.40 8.28
CA ASN A 22 13.24 -16.28 8.73
C ASN A 22 13.15 -15.16 7.65
N PHE A 23 13.27 -15.52 6.37
CA PHE A 23 13.15 -14.60 5.26
C PHE A 23 11.75 -13.96 5.24
N GLY A 24 11.67 -12.67 5.55
CA GLY A 24 10.38 -11.96 5.67
C GLY A 24 10.47 -10.45 5.77
N TRP A 25 11.54 -9.86 5.23
CA TRP A 25 11.85 -8.44 5.38
C TRP A 25 11.03 -7.50 4.50
N PHE A 26 10.24 -8.04 3.55
CA PHE A 26 9.41 -7.26 2.64
C PHE A 26 7.95 -7.16 3.13
N GLU A 27 7.27 -6.07 2.78
CA GLU A 27 5.92 -5.74 3.31
C GLU A 27 4.86 -6.81 3.00
N GLY A 28 5.06 -7.60 1.95
CA GLY A 28 4.14 -8.68 1.56
C GLY A 28 4.27 -9.98 2.37
N HIS A 29 5.32 -10.17 3.17
CA HIS A 29 5.55 -11.43 3.89
C HIS A 29 4.55 -11.68 5.02
N ALA A 30 4.12 -10.61 5.70
CA ALA A 30 3.14 -10.68 6.79
C ALA A 30 2.02 -9.64 6.55
N PRO A 31 1.11 -9.88 5.58
CA PRO A 31 0.02 -8.96 5.29
C PRO A 31 -0.84 -8.69 6.53
N GLY A 32 -1.17 -7.42 6.77
CA GLY A 32 -1.95 -6.99 7.93
C GLY A 32 -1.14 -6.72 9.20
N TYR A 33 0.16 -7.02 9.20
CA TYR A 33 1.08 -6.61 10.27
C TYR A 33 1.80 -5.31 9.87
N PRO A 34 1.99 -4.35 10.81
CA PRO A 34 2.65 -3.09 10.48
C PRO A 34 4.11 -3.33 10.11
N SER A 35 4.51 -2.96 8.89
CA SER A 35 5.91 -2.96 8.42
C SER A 35 6.74 -1.81 9.01
N ILE A 36 6.06 -0.82 9.62
CA ILE A 36 6.68 0.38 10.18
C ILE A 36 7.01 0.19 11.66
N ASN A 37 8.25 0.48 12.02
CA ASN A 37 8.70 0.47 13.40
C ASN A 37 8.34 1.76 14.16
N ASN A 38 7.60 2.69 13.54
CA ASN A 38 7.29 4.02 14.08
C ASN A 38 6.72 3.97 15.51
N ALA A 39 5.84 3.01 15.79
CA ALA A 39 5.28 2.84 17.14
C ALA A 39 6.36 2.46 18.16
N LEU A 40 7.24 1.53 17.79
CA LEU A 40 8.34 1.07 18.63
C LEU A 40 9.43 2.16 18.78
N GLU A 41 9.77 2.87 17.70
CA GLU A 41 10.72 3.99 17.73
C GLU A 41 10.20 5.17 18.53
N GLY A 42 8.94 5.57 18.34
CA GLY A 42 8.30 6.64 19.09
C GLY A 42 8.24 6.31 20.59
N THR A 43 7.89 5.07 20.93
CA THR A 43 7.93 4.55 22.29
C THR A 43 9.34 4.61 22.88
N ASN A 44 10.33 4.07 22.16
CA ASN A 44 11.72 4.09 22.58
C ASN A 44 12.26 5.52 22.76
N GLN A 45 11.86 6.44 21.90
CA GLN A 45 12.23 7.84 22.00
C GLN A 45 11.61 8.50 23.23
N SER A 46 10.34 8.21 23.53
CA SER A 46 9.66 8.68 24.74
C SER A 46 10.34 8.18 26.00
N ILE A 47 10.64 6.87 26.08
CA ILE A 47 11.39 6.26 27.19
C ILE A 47 12.74 6.95 27.38
N LYS A 48 13.50 7.07 26.29
CA LYS A 48 14.83 7.70 26.34
C LYS A 48 14.74 9.16 26.75
N LYS A 49 13.78 9.95 26.24
CA LYS A 49 13.70 11.39 26.50
C LYS A 49 13.16 11.71 27.89
N VAL A 50 12.15 10.96 28.35
CA VAL A 50 11.36 11.30 29.55
C VAL A 50 11.80 10.49 30.77
N HIS A 51 12.22 9.23 30.59
CA HIS A 51 12.42 8.30 31.71
C HIS A 51 13.88 7.99 32.01
N THR A 52 14.75 8.02 30.99
CA THR A 52 16.19 7.79 31.18
C THR A 52 17.05 9.01 30.85
N PHE A 53 16.46 10.09 30.32
CA PHE A 53 17.17 11.27 29.84
C PHE A 53 18.34 10.97 28.88
N ARG A 54 18.22 9.85 28.14
CA ARG A 54 19.24 9.24 27.27
C ARG A 54 20.50 8.75 27.99
N ASP A 55 20.49 8.73 29.32
CA ASP A 55 21.58 8.21 30.13
C ASP A 55 21.49 6.69 30.31
N ARG A 56 22.66 6.08 30.52
CA ARG A 56 22.75 4.69 30.96
C ARG A 56 22.44 4.63 32.45
N ILE A 57 21.35 3.98 32.79
CA ILE A 57 20.97 3.78 34.19
C ILE A 57 21.55 2.46 34.74
N PRO A 58 21.96 2.41 36.01
CA PRO A 58 22.30 1.16 36.67
C PRO A 58 21.12 0.19 36.66
N PHE A 59 21.41 -1.10 36.59
CA PHE A 59 20.39 -2.14 36.50
C PHE A 59 19.39 -2.10 37.68
N SER A 60 19.87 -1.81 38.90
CA SER A 60 19.03 -1.63 40.08
C SER A 60 17.92 -0.59 39.88
N HIS A 61 18.24 0.52 39.20
CA HIS A 61 17.29 1.60 38.92
C HIS A 61 16.42 1.35 37.69
N SER A 62 16.79 0.40 36.81
CA SER A 62 15.99 0.13 35.61
C SER A 62 14.60 -0.43 35.93
N PHE A 63 14.46 -1.23 36.98
CA PHE A 63 13.15 -1.76 37.39
C PHE A 63 12.27 -0.67 38.01
N GLU A 64 12.85 0.26 38.77
CA GLU A 64 12.13 1.41 39.30
C GLU A 64 11.60 2.28 38.16
N ARG A 65 12.43 2.54 37.15
CA ARG A 65 12.02 3.28 35.95
C ARG A 65 10.95 2.53 35.15
N ALA A 66 11.08 1.21 34.98
CA ALA A 66 10.07 0.39 34.31
C ALA A 66 8.71 0.46 35.03
N LYS A 67 8.69 0.37 36.37
CA LYS A 67 7.46 0.54 37.17
C LYS A 67 6.83 1.91 36.97
N ILE A 68 7.63 2.98 36.92
CA ILE A 68 7.13 4.34 36.66
C ILE A 68 6.53 4.44 35.25
N ILE A 69 7.18 3.87 34.24
CA ILE A 69 6.65 3.85 32.86
C ILE A 69 5.31 3.12 32.81
N LEU A 70 5.26 1.91 33.39
CA LEU A 70 4.05 1.09 33.43
C LEU A 70 2.90 1.79 34.16
N ASN A 71 3.17 2.33 35.35
CA ASN A 71 2.17 3.08 36.11
C ASN A 71 1.70 4.31 35.35
N ARG A 72 2.61 5.02 34.68
CA ARG A 72 2.22 6.17 33.87
C ARG A 72 1.35 5.74 32.70
N TRP A 73 1.69 4.68 31.96
CA TRP A 73 0.86 4.20 30.86
C TRP A 73 -0.49 3.64 31.32
N SER A 74 -0.56 3.02 32.50
CA SER A 74 -1.83 2.51 33.04
C SER A 74 -2.73 3.62 33.58
N THR A 75 -2.18 4.78 33.93
CA THR A 75 -2.92 5.92 34.53
C THR A 75 -3.06 7.13 33.62
N ASP A 76 -2.20 7.29 32.61
CA ASP A 76 -2.41 8.22 31.50
C ASP A 76 -3.62 7.68 30.73
N GLN A 77 -4.79 8.18 31.11
CA GLN A 77 -5.93 8.29 30.21
C GLN A 77 -5.56 9.31 29.14
N VAL A 78 -4.59 8.96 28.29
CA VAL A 78 -4.34 9.67 27.03
C VAL A 78 -5.71 9.75 26.40
N THR A 79 -6.24 10.98 26.27
CA THR A 79 -7.51 11.32 25.58
C THR A 79 -7.75 10.23 24.57
N ILE A 80 -8.65 9.29 24.90
CA ILE A 80 -8.81 8.06 24.13
C ILE A 80 -9.05 8.55 22.72
N LYS A 81 -8.05 8.38 21.84
CA LYS A 81 -8.25 8.72 20.44
C LYS A 81 -9.50 7.95 20.08
N LYS A 82 -10.55 8.68 19.68
CA LYS A 82 -11.79 8.04 19.29
C LYS A 82 -11.40 7.02 18.24
N TRP A 83 -11.58 5.76 18.57
CA TRP A 83 -11.39 4.69 17.61
C TRP A 83 -12.44 4.95 16.53
N GLU A 84 -11.97 5.13 15.31
CA GLU A 84 -12.85 5.16 14.17
C GLU A 84 -13.02 3.71 13.73
N ASP A 85 -14.25 3.20 13.82
CA ASP A 85 -14.57 1.83 13.43
C ASP A 85 -14.48 1.62 11.91
N GLU A 86 -14.44 2.72 11.15
CA GLU A 86 -14.40 2.72 9.70
C GLU A 86 -13.22 3.55 9.17
N PRO A 87 -12.52 3.08 8.13
CA PRO A 87 -11.46 3.84 7.51
C PRO A 87 -12.00 5.12 6.88
N MET A 88 -11.36 6.25 7.20
CA MET A 88 -11.65 7.53 6.57
C MET A 88 -11.05 7.58 5.16
N ILE A 89 -11.88 7.91 4.17
CA ILE A 89 -11.43 8.04 2.78
C ILE A 89 -10.80 9.43 2.63
N LYS A 90 -9.49 9.47 2.44
CA LYS A 90 -8.75 10.72 2.19
C LYS A 90 -9.15 11.30 0.84
N ASP A 91 -9.15 12.63 0.74
CA ASP A 91 -9.47 13.35 -0.51
C ASP A 91 -8.54 12.98 -1.67
N ALA A 92 -7.26 12.69 -1.37
CA ALA A 92 -6.30 12.20 -2.35
C ALA A 92 -6.78 10.93 -3.07
N TYR A 93 -7.35 9.96 -2.35
CA TYR A 93 -7.82 8.72 -2.96
C TYR A 93 -8.97 8.94 -3.94
N TRP A 94 -9.83 9.93 -3.70
CA TRP A 94 -10.88 10.29 -4.65
C TRP A 94 -10.31 10.86 -5.94
N ILE A 95 -9.36 11.79 -5.82
CA ILE A 95 -8.70 12.42 -6.97
C ILE A 95 -7.97 11.35 -7.79
N ASP A 96 -7.20 10.49 -7.13
CA ASP A 96 -6.43 9.44 -7.78
C ASP A 96 -7.35 8.38 -8.41
N ALA A 97 -8.47 8.04 -7.75
CA ALA A 97 -9.44 7.09 -8.30
C ALA A 97 -10.09 7.62 -9.57
N LEU A 98 -10.49 8.89 -9.60
CA LEU A 98 -11.09 9.52 -10.78
C LEU A 98 -10.08 9.58 -11.94
N ALA A 99 -8.84 9.95 -11.67
CA ALA A 99 -7.77 9.94 -12.68
C ALA A 99 -7.47 8.51 -13.17
N TYR A 100 -7.56 7.51 -12.29
CA TYR A 100 -7.35 6.11 -12.66
C TYR A 100 -8.52 5.55 -13.49
N GLU A 101 -9.76 5.89 -13.15
CA GLU A 101 -10.98 5.46 -13.87
C GLU A 101 -10.98 5.93 -15.32
N GLN A 102 -10.48 7.14 -15.60
CA GLN A 102 -10.37 7.69 -16.96
C GLN A 102 -9.46 6.88 -17.89
N LYS A 103 -8.46 6.19 -17.32
CA LYS A 103 -7.62 5.23 -18.07
C LYS A 103 -8.41 4.01 -18.54
N LYS A 104 -9.67 3.87 -18.13
CA LYS A 104 -10.60 2.78 -18.43
C LYS A 104 -9.98 1.42 -18.11
N PRO A 105 -9.62 1.17 -16.83
CA PRO A 105 -9.04 -0.09 -16.42
C PRO A 105 -10.01 -1.24 -16.68
N PHE A 106 -9.46 -2.38 -17.06
CA PHE A 106 -10.19 -3.64 -17.14
C PHE A 106 -10.43 -4.16 -15.74
N LEU A 107 -11.69 -4.52 -15.49
CA LEU A 107 -12.14 -5.12 -14.24
C LEU A 107 -12.64 -6.53 -14.53
N LYS A 108 -11.89 -7.54 -14.08
CA LYS A 108 -12.28 -8.95 -14.15
C LYS A 108 -12.71 -9.42 -12.76
N TYR A 109 -13.71 -10.31 -12.68
CA TYR A 109 -14.28 -10.76 -11.41
C TYR A 109 -14.26 -12.29 -11.34
N ASP A 110 -13.64 -12.80 -10.29
CA ASP A 110 -13.67 -14.21 -9.92
C ASP A 110 -14.75 -14.46 -8.86
N LYS A 111 -15.71 -15.33 -9.18
CA LYS A 111 -16.82 -15.69 -8.28
C LYS A 111 -16.42 -16.67 -7.18
N THR A 112 -15.42 -17.50 -7.42
CA THR A 112 -14.98 -18.57 -6.53
C THR A 112 -14.30 -17.98 -5.31
N CYS A 113 -13.43 -16.99 -5.53
CA CYS A 113 -12.64 -16.36 -4.49
C CYS A 113 -13.21 -15.03 -3.99
N ASP A 114 -14.24 -14.50 -4.67
CA ASP A 114 -14.81 -13.16 -4.45
C ASP A 114 -13.75 -12.06 -4.59
N ILE A 115 -13.00 -12.13 -5.69
CA ILE A 115 -11.86 -11.25 -5.99
C ILE A 115 -12.09 -10.54 -7.30
N TYR A 116 -11.77 -9.25 -7.31
CA TYR A 116 -11.64 -8.44 -8.50
C TYR A 116 -10.17 -8.31 -8.89
N LEU A 117 -9.88 -8.45 -10.18
CA LEU A 117 -8.60 -8.07 -10.77
C LEU A 117 -8.79 -6.78 -11.56
N LEU A 118 -8.07 -5.76 -11.16
CA LEU A 118 -8.03 -4.45 -11.79
C LEU A 118 -6.69 -4.30 -12.53
N THR A 119 -6.73 -4.05 -13.83
CA THR A 119 -5.53 -3.92 -14.67
C THR A 119 -5.74 -2.92 -15.79
N LEU A 120 -4.66 -2.28 -16.26
CA LEU A 120 -4.68 -1.47 -17.48
C LEU A 120 -4.33 -2.30 -18.73
N ASP A 121 -3.80 -3.50 -18.55
CA ASP A 121 -3.41 -4.38 -19.64
C ASP A 121 -4.53 -5.39 -19.92
N LYS A 122 -5.00 -5.39 -21.17
CA LYS A 122 -6.07 -6.27 -21.63
C LYS A 122 -5.65 -7.74 -21.65
N MET A 123 -4.34 -8.00 -21.80
CA MET A 123 -3.79 -9.34 -22.00
C MET A 123 -3.62 -10.15 -20.72
N VAL A 124 -3.75 -9.52 -19.53
CA VAL A 124 -3.58 -10.22 -18.25
C VAL A 124 -4.74 -11.17 -18.02
N ASP A 125 -4.52 -12.48 -18.16
CA ASP A 125 -5.49 -13.51 -17.84
C ASP A 125 -5.71 -13.62 -16.32
N LEU A 126 -6.96 -13.68 -15.88
CA LEU A 126 -7.31 -13.75 -14.46
C LEU A 126 -6.98 -15.11 -13.85
N GLU A 127 -7.30 -16.21 -14.57
CA GLU A 127 -7.05 -17.56 -14.08
C GLU A 127 -5.55 -17.78 -13.98
N GLN A 128 -4.80 -17.43 -15.04
CA GLN A 128 -3.34 -17.51 -15.02
C GLN A 128 -2.73 -16.64 -13.90
N TYR A 129 -3.28 -15.44 -13.64
CA TYR A 129 -2.80 -14.59 -12.55
C TYR A 129 -3.04 -15.23 -11.18
N LEU A 130 -4.21 -15.84 -10.96
CA LEU A 130 -4.57 -16.52 -9.71
C LEU A 130 -3.75 -17.81 -9.51
N ASP A 131 -3.59 -18.62 -10.55
CA ASP A 131 -2.77 -19.84 -10.51
C ASP A 131 -1.32 -19.53 -10.10
N ASN A 132 -0.79 -18.40 -10.58
CA ASN A 132 0.54 -17.95 -10.19
C ASN A 132 0.62 -17.42 -8.75
N LEU A 133 -0.49 -17.00 -8.15
CA LEU A 133 -0.53 -16.66 -6.72
C LEU A 133 -0.50 -17.90 -5.82
N GLU A 134 -0.92 -19.06 -6.34
CA GLU A 134 -0.93 -20.33 -5.62
C GLU A 134 0.42 -21.08 -5.71
N CYS A 135 1.53 -20.46 -6.17
CA CYS A 135 2.84 -21.12 -6.17
C CYS A 135 3.27 -21.47 -4.73
N ASP A 136 3.29 -22.76 -4.43
CA ASP A 136 3.60 -23.36 -3.12
C ASP A 136 5.09 -23.21 -2.75
N GLY A 137 5.62 -22.00 -2.63
CA GLY A 137 6.83 -21.65 -1.86
C GLY A 137 8.20 -22.25 -2.23
N ASP A 138 8.26 -23.36 -2.97
CA ASP A 138 9.48 -24.09 -3.34
C ASP A 138 10.09 -23.58 -4.67
N CYS A 139 9.42 -22.62 -5.31
CA CYS A 139 9.79 -22.00 -6.58
C CYS A 139 10.74 -20.80 -6.38
N ILE A 140 11.94 -20.99 -5.82
CA ILE A 140 12.89 -19.89 -5.51
C ILE A 140 13.67 -19.38 -6.74
N ASP A 141 13.95 -20.23 -7.74
CA ASP A 141 14.94 -19.86 -8.78
C ASP A 141 14.35 -19.43 -10.14
N GLU A 142 13.07 -19.73 -10.42
CA GLU A 142 12.45 -19.41 -11.73
C GLU A 142 10.98 -18.93 -11.63
N CYS A 143 10.52 -18.46 -10.47
CA CYS A 143 9.16 -17.97 -10.39
C CYS A 143 9.06 -16.56 -11.00
N GLU A 144 8.33 -16.43 -12.11
CA GLU A 144 7.94 -15.16 -12.73
C GLU A 144 7.04 -14.28 -11.82
N PHE A 145 6.88 -14.63 -10.55
CA PHE A 145 6.09 -13.95 -9.52
C PHE A 145 6.37 -12.44 -9.44
N THR A 146 7.64 -12.02 -9.58
CA THR A 146 8.01 -10.59 -9.60
C THR A 146 7.48 -9.85 -10.83
N SER A 147 7.28 -10.53 -11.95
CA SER A 147 6.70 -9.91 -13.15
C SER A 147 5.18 -9.77 -13.03
N ILE A 148 4.49 -10.70 -12.38
CA ILE A 148 3.03 -10.75 -12.35
C ILE A 148 2.43 -9.65 -11.44
N HIS A 149 3.10 -9.33 -10.33
CA HIS A 149 2.72 -8.19 -9.48
C HIS A 149 2.85 -6.82 -10.17
N SER A 150 3.53 -6.73 -11.33
CA SER A 150 3.58 -5.48 -12.11
C SER A 150 2.30 -5.22 -12.92
N PHE A 151 1.49 -6.26 -13.19
CA PHE A 151 0.46 -6.19 -14.22
C PHE A 151 -0.98 -6.11 -13.71
N GLY A 152 -1.23 -6.37 -12.42
CA GLY A 152 -2.60 -6.40 -11.89
C GLY A 152 -2.70 -6.12 -10.40
N ILE A 153 -3.84 -5.56 -10.00
CA ILE A 153 -4.18 -5.26 -8.62
C ILE A 153 -5.37 -6.13 -8.23
N THR A 154 -5.22 -6.94 -7.19
CA THR A 154 -6.28 -7.77 -6.67
C THR A 154 -7.01 -7.05 -5.55
N ILE A 155 -8.34 -7.14 -5.57
CA ILE A 155 -9.22 -6.52 -4.60
C ILE A 155 -10.19 -7.58 -4.12
N ARG A 156 -10.09 -7.97 -2.86
CA ARG A 156 -11.07 -8.85 -2.21
C ARG A 156 -12.18 -7.97 -1.66
N PHE A 157 -13.38 -8.13 -2.20
CA PHE A 157 -14.47 -7.21 -1.93
C PHE A 157 -15.38 -7.71 -0.82
N VAL A 158 -15.81 -6.82 0.07
CA VAL A 158 -16.73 -7.15 1.16
C VAL A 158 -18.08 -6.50 0.91
N TRP A 159 -19.05 -7.27 0.42
CA TRP A 159 -20.32 -6.74 -0.11
C TRP A 159 -21.19 -6.01 0.92
N TRP A 160 -21.19 -6.47 2.17
CA TRP A 160 -22.02 -5.85 3.22
C TRP A 160 -21.44 -4.54 3.75
N ASN A 161 -20.13 -4.35 3.66
CA ASN A 161 -19.46 -3.10 3.96
C ASN A 161 -18.13 -3.04 3.22
N TRP A 162 -18.15 -2.37 2.06
CA TRP A 162 -17.02 -2.31 1.15
C TRP A 162 -15.79 -1.63 1.76
N LYS A 163 -15.95 -0.86 2.85
CA LYS A 163 -14.83 -0.21 3.53
C LYS A 163 -13.87 -1.23 4.16
N PHE A 164 -14.33 -2.47 4.38
CA PHE A 164 -13.50 -3.59 4.82
C PHE A 164 -12.97 -4.44 3.67
N SER A 165 -13.17 -4.03 2.42
CA SER A 165 -12.53 -4.67 1.26
C SER A 165 -11.03 -4.49 1.34
N SER A 166 -10.28 -5.48 0.86
CA SER A 166 -8.82 -5.42 0.82
C SER A 166 -8.27 -5.29 -0.58
N CYS A 167 -7.07 -4.73 -0.69
CA CYS A 167 -6.39 -4.52 -1.96
C CYS A 167 -4.91 -4.90 -1.85
N SER A 168 -4.33 -5.48 -2.90
CA SER A 168 -2.90 -5.83 -2.94
C SER A 168 -1.95 -4.65 -3.16
N CYS A 169 -2.46 -3.45 -3.43
CA CYS A 169 -1.61 -2.30 -3.70
C CYS A 169 -0.92 -1.76 -2.43
N ARG A 170 0.21 -1.08 -2.63
CA ARG A 170 1.02 -0.49 -1.57
C ARG A 170 0.22 0.47 -0.67
N ASP A 171 -0.61 1.33 -1.25
CA ASP A 171 -1.35 2.34 -0.47
C ASP A 171 -2.34 1.68 0.50
N TYR A 172 -2.98 0.59 0.08
CA TYR A 172 -3.85 -0.19 0.97
C TYR A 172 -3.07 -0.84 2.10
N LEU A 173 -1.90 -1.45 1.83
CA LEU A 173 -1.08 -2.05 2.88
C LEU A 173 -0.64 -1.04 3.94
N LYS A 174 -0.53 0.23 3.57
CA LYS A 174 -0.12 1.31 4.48
C LYS A 174 -1.28 1.95 5.23
N ASP A 175 -2.38 2.24 4.52
CA ASP A 175 -3.46 3.10 5.02
C ASP A 175 -4.80 2.36 5.18
N TYR A 176 -4.88 1.08 4.83
CA TYR A 176 -6.10 0.25 4.79
C TYR A 176 -7.21 0.82 3.89
N MET A 177 -6.86 1.73 2.99
CA MET A 177 -7.75 2.31 1.98
C MET A 177 -6.91 2.75 0.78
N CYS A 178 -7.45 2.66 -0.43
CA CYS A 178 -6.75 3.09 -1.64
C CYS A 178 -7.74 3.47 -2.76
N GLN A 179 -7.22 4.13 -3.80
CA GLN A 179 -7.99 4.49 -4.99
C GLN A 179 -8.61 3.29 -5.72
N HIS A 180 -7.96 2.12 -5.71
CA HIS A 180 -8.41 0.96 -6.50
C HIS A 180 -9.74 0.39 -5.99
N ILE A 181 -9.96 0.40 -4.68
CA ILE A 181 -11.26 0.03 -4.08
C ILE A 181 -12.36 0.98 -4.57
N ILE A 182 -12.07 2.29 -4.60
CA ILE A 182 -13.00 3.32 -5.08
C ILE A 182 -13.31 3.12 -6.57
N VAL A 183 -12.31 2.83 -7.41
CA VAL A 183 -12.48 2.55 -8.84
C VAL A 183 -13.41 1.35 -9.08
N VAL A 184 -13.26 0.26 -8.31
CA VAL A 184 -14.16 -0.91 -8.42
C VAL A 184 -15.59 -0.52 -8.06
N LEU A 185 -15.78 0.27 -7.00
CA LEU A 185 -17.10 0.74 -6.58
C LEU A 185 -17.76 1.66 -7.60
N LEU A 186 -17.01 2.57 -8.22
CA LEU A 186 -17.49 3.46 -9.28
C LEU A 186 -17.87 2.66 -10.53
N SER A 187 -17.01 1.72 -10.94
CA SER A 187 -17.26 0.82 -12.06
C SER A 187 -18.53 -0.02 -11.87
N LYS A 188 -18.83 -0.40 -10.62
CA LYS A 188 -20.03 -1.14 -10.21
C LYS A 188 -21.24 -0.25 -9.94
N LYS A 189 -21.07 1.08 -9.99
CA LYS A 189 -22.09 2.08 -9.62
C LYS A 189 -22.62 1.89 -8.20
N SER A 190 -21.78 1.37 -7.30
CA SER A 190 -22.14 1.12 -5.89
C SER A 190 -21.95 2.34 -5.00
N ILE A 191 -21.21 3.35 -5.48
CA ILE A 191 -21.06 4.65 -4.83
C ILE A 191 -21.23 5.75 -5.87
N GLN A 192 -21.57 6.96 -5.40
CA GLN A 192 -21.59 8.17 -6.22
C GLN A 192 -20.35 9.02 -5.91
N VAL A 193 -19.84 9.72 -6.92
CA VAL A 193 -18.76 10.69 -6.76
C VAL A 193 -19.29 11.87 -5.94
N PRO A 194 -18.65 12.23 -4.81
CA PRO A 194 -19.07 13.39 -4.03
C PRO A 194 -19.01 14.68 -4.86
N GLU A 195 -19.99 15.57 -4.67
CA GLU A 195 -20.15 16.81 -5.46
C GLU A 195 -18.86 17.65 -5.52
N LYS A 196 -18.12 17.71 -4.41
CA LYS A 196 -16.85 18.46 -4.31
C LYS A 196 -15.76 18.02 -5.29
N TYR A 197 -15.90 16.87 -5.94
CA TYR A 197 -14.95 16.37 -6.94
C TYR A 197 -15.48 16.43 -8.38
N LEU A 198 -16.73 16.83 -8.60
CA LEU A 198 -17.30 16.91 -9.95
C LEU A 198 -16.53 17.92 -10.82
N ASP A 199 -16.09 19.04 -10.24
CA ASP A 199 -15.27 20.03 -10.94
C ASP A 199 -13.89 19.47 -11.32
N SER A 200 -13.30 18.64 -10.47
CA SER A 200 -12.04 17.94 -10.78
C SER A 200 -12.21 17.02 -11.99
N VAL A 201 -13.36 16.36 -12.13
CA VAL A 201 -13.66 15.54 -13.33
C VAL A 201 -13.65 16.42 -14.58
N ILE A 202 -14.23 17.62 -14.53
CA ILE A 202 -14.27 18.56 -15.66
C ILE A 202 -12.85 19.03 -16.02
N VAL A 203 -12.02 19.38 -15.03
CA VAL A 203 -10.65 19.84 -15.26
C VAL A 203 -9.80 18.75 -15.89
N ILE A 204 -9.90 17.51 -15.41
CA ILE A 204 -9.09 16.43 -15.96
C ILE A 204 -9.54 16.11 -17.40
N LEU A 205 -10.84 16.07 -17.68
CA LEU A 205 -11.38 15.92 -19.05
C LEU A 205 -10.92 17.05 -19.99
N ALA A 206 -10.87 18.29 -19.49
CA ALA A 206 -10.39 19.43 -20.26
C ALA A 206 -8.90 19.32 -20.61
N ASN A 207 -8.06 18.83 -19.68
CA ASN A 207 -6.63 18.61 -19.91
C ASN A 207 -6.39 17.50 -20.95
N GLU A 208 -7.17 16.42 -20.94
CA GLU A 208 -7.08 15.38 -21.98
C GLU A 208 -7.47 15.90 -23.36
N LEU A 209 -8.52 16.72 -23.46
CA LEU A 209 -8.92 17.38 -24.71
C LEU A 209 -7.85 18.34 -25.22
N ALA A 210 -7.14 19.04 -24.34
CA ALA A 210 -6.02 19.90 -24.70
C ALA A 210 -4.84 19.08 -25.26
N HIS A 211 -4.43 18.01 -24.59
CA HIS A 211 -3.37 17.12 -25.07
C HIS A 211 -3.72 16.37 -26.36
N ALA A 212 -4.98 15.97 -26.55
CA ALA A 212 -5.44 15.36 -27.80
C ALA A 212 -5.39 16.34 -28.98
N LYS A 213 -5.65 17.63 -28.74
CA LYS A 213 -5.53 18.69 -29.75
C LYS A 213 -4.07 18.99 -30.12
N GLU A 214 -3.14 18.92 -29.16
CA GLU A 214 -1.71 19.08 -29.45
C GLU A 214 -1.18 17.91 -30.28
N ASN A 215 -1.58 16.67 -29.98
CA ASN A 215 -1.14 15.48 -30.72
C ASN A 215 -1.74 15.33 -32.13
N THR A 216 -2.82 16.06 -32.47
CA THR A 216 -3.43 16.04 -33.81
C THR A 216 -2.86 17.09 -34.76
N THR A 217 -1.95 17.96 -34.30
CA THR A 217 -1.37 19.05 -35.12
C THR A 217 -0.08 18.70 -35.88
N TRP A 218 0.41 17.46 -35.81
CA TRP A 218 1.68 17.02 -36.45
C TRP A 218 1.55 15.98 -37.59
N SER A 219 0.50 16.06 -38.42
CA SER A 219 0.37 15.21 -39.63
C SER A 219 0.18 15.97 -40.94
N TYR A 220 0.87 17.10 -41.15
CA TYR A 220 1.09 17.63 -42.51
C TYR A 220 2.42 17.08 -43.08
N LYS A 221 2.37 15.85 -43.61
CA LYS A 221 3.40 15.39 -44.55
C LYS A 221 3.26 16.23 -45.84
N ARG A 222 4.27 17.03 -46.16
CA ARG A 222 4.39 17.71 -47.46
C ARG A 222 4.32 16.66 -48.58
N PRO A 223 3.54 16.90 -49.65
CA PRO A 223 3.68 16.10 -50.85
C PRO A 223 5.03 16.43 -51.50
N TYR A 224 5.91 15.44 -51.60
CA TYR A 224 7.07 15.52 -52.48
C TYR A 224 6.53 15.48 -53.92
N MET A 225 6.62 16.61 -54.63
CA MET A 225 6.67 16.62 -56.09
C MET A 225 8.12 16.38 -56.50
N PHE A 226 8.39 15.24 -57.13
CA PHE A 226 9.31 15.08 -58.25
C PHE A 226 8.89 13.82 -59.01
#